data_AF-A0A914EN79-F1
#
_entry.id   AF-A0A914EN79-F1
#
_cell.length_a   1.000
_cell.length_b   1.000
_cell.length_c   1.000
_cell.angle_alpha   90.00
_cell.angle_beta   90.00
_cell.angle_gamma   90.00
#
_symmetry.space_group_name_H-M   'P 1'
#
loop_
_entity.id
_entity.type
_entity.pdbx_description
1 polymer ?
#
loop_
_entity_poly.entity_id
_entity_poly.type
_entity_poly.pdbx_seq_one_letter_code
_entity_poly.pdbx_strand_id
1 'polypeptide(L)'
;MYMEAAQLAVEPNIEVCLPLKDKTDHVSGMITLKDIKLVYKCYPQTSHFTRPFKLHADTEKKCSGFGSCTSEFCDKLDPSSKIPEITGIANDYFGYCYCDQIAGGIFGGCPPWSNEACLLYCIYGLPTNDDTITELFSCIFEPFATLTLQYENFNSPNASFTHLFELSPAKTSAYNGIKLTLATNSKLDVLPPDIHFTSDGRRFAMLKTDLNDHIICATRKQAKLFQCKFAEELAKCRPGVSTENCRFHDNGIESMFADEHLLPIETPYATIYGTTSGIHYEPTKSTSILLNLQLNKLKVATKISKTVCSMKAASVEGCKNCEKGSNLHYLCHAEAAISAIVDCGEEIKFEVTCDPSNKERYKKVPFSISVGVRNCSTICPAGITYFDLDVSQLTEAGHEEIEESLSETARRHWRNFLDINWSELVLNRYALIIGIVIAAFSFIIPLPYLLPIFGQMFLNCFLKCAQKYLDVRVEGHKRKKYDFLNIF
;
A
#
# COMPACT_ATOMS: atom_id res chain seq x y z
N MET A 1 19.20 -27.98 51.32
CA MET A 1 19.32 -26.70 50.57
C MET A 1 17.92 -26.38 50.07
N TYR A 2 17.29 -25.31 50.54
CA TYR A 2 15.90 -24.99 50.19
C TYR A 2 15.90 -23.96 49.05
N MET A 3 15.34 -24.34 47.91
CA MET A 3 15.06 -23.46 46.78
C MET A 3 13.55 -23.33 46.69
N GLU A 4 13.07 -22.09 46.69
CA GLU A 4 11.67 -21.81 46.39
C GLU A 4 11.57 -21.32 44.96
N ALA A 5 10.61 -21.84 44.21
CA ALA A 5 10.27 -21.38 42.88
C ALA A 5 8.84 -20.83 42.92
N ALA A 6 8.65 -19.62 42.42
CA ALA A 6 7.36 -18.98 42.26
C ALA A 6 7.21 -18.50 40.81
N GLN A 7 6.01 -18.64 40.27
CA GLN A 7 5.65 -18.04 38.99
C GLN A 7 4.82 -16.80 39.26
N LEU A 8 5.25 -15.68 38.70
CA LEU A 8 4.65 -14.37 38.91
C LEU A 8 4.09 -13.88 37.58
N ALA A 9 2.80 -13.57 37.55
CA ALA A 9 2.23 -12.78 36.46
C ALA A 9 2.39 -11.30 36.83
N VAL A 10 3.13 -10.56 36.00
CA VAL A 10 3.47 -9.17 36.29
C VAL A 10 3.18 -8.29 35.08
N GLU A 11 2.50 -7.19 35.30
CA GLU A 11 2.18 -6.25 34.22
C GLU A 11 3.22 -5.13 34.11
N PRO A 12 3.44 -4.60 32.89
CA PRO A 12 4.29 -3.45 32.69
C PRO A 12 3.82 -2.24 33.52
N ASN A 13 4.76 -1.43 34.00
CA ASN A 13 4.50 -0.21 34.80
C ASN A 13 3.77 -0.40 36.15
N ILE A 14 3.66 -1.64 36.66
CA ILE A 14 3.16 -1.91 38.01
C ILE A 14 4.32 -2.28 38.94
N GLU A 15 4.24 -1.79 40.18
CA GLU A 15 5.13 -2.22 41.25
C GLU A 15 4.59 -3.48 41.93
N VAL A 16 5.39 -4.55 41.96
CA VAL A 16 5.05 -5.81 42.63
C VAL A 16 5.88 -6.00 43.88
N CYS A 17 5.23 -6.08 45.03
CA CYS A 17 5.87 -6.28 46.33
C CYS A 17 5.65 -7.71 46.84
N LEU A 18 6.75 -8.42 47.09
CA LEU A 18 6.80 -9.81 47.54
C LEU A 18 7.46 -9.84 48.93
N PRO A 19 6.68 -9.94 50.01
CA PRO A 19 7.26 -10.11 51.34
C PRO A 19 7.92 -11.49 51.44
N LEU A 20 9.10 -11.52 52.06
CA LEU A 20 9.90 -12.71 52.21
C LEU A 20 9.86 -13.19 53.65
N LYS A 21 9.66 -14.49 53.81
CA LYS A 21 9.71 -15.16 55.11
C LYS A 21 10.98 -15.97 55.27
N ASP A 22 11.52 -15.93 56.47
CA ASP A 22 12.61 -16.80 56.89
C ASP A 22 12.10 -18.21 57.29
N LYS A 23 13.02 -19.05 57.76
CA LYS A 23 12.72 -20.43 58.17
C LYS A 23 11.81 -20.54 59.38
N THR A 24 11.64 -19.46 60.13
CA THR A 24 10.80 -19.36 61.33
C THR A 24 9.43 -18.73 61.05
N ASP A 25 9.09 -18.58 59.76
CA ASP A 25 7.86 -17.94 59.26
C ASP A 25 7.73 -16.44 59.59
N HIS A 26 8.82 -15.81 60.05
CA HIS A 26 8.90 -14.37 60.26
C HIS A 26 9.25 -13.65 58.96
N VAL A 27 8.65 -12.48 58.75
CA VAL A 27 8.96 -11.64 57.58
C VAL A 27 10.36 -11.04 57.76
N SER A 28 11.32 -11.50 56.95
CA SER A 28 12.73 -11.11 57.04
C SER A 28 13.15 -10.05 56.02
N GLY A 29 12.30 -9.76 55.04
CA GLY A 29 12.58 -8.77 54.01
C GLY A 29 11.46 -8.65 52.97
N MET A 30 11.72 -7.87 51.94
CA MET A 30 10.80 -7.61 50.84
C MET A 30 11.56 -7.54 49.52
N ILE A 31 11.02 -8.17 48.48
CA ILE A 31 11.43 -7.96 47.09
C ILE A 31 10.39 -7.08 46.43
N THR A 32 10.84 -6.04 45.75
CA THR A 32 10.00 -5.11 45.03
C THR A 32 10.47 -5.07 43.58
N LEU A 33 9.57 -5.36 42.64
CA LEU A 33 9.82 -5.28 41.20
C LEU A 33 9.23 -3.96 40.69
N LYS A 34 10.02 -3.15 40.00
CA LYS A 34 9.69 -1.81 39.47
C LYS A 34 10.16 -1.66 38.03
N ASP A 35 9.71 -0.59 37.38
CA ASP A 35 10.15 -0.18 36.03
C ASP A 35 10.04 -1.30 34.99
N ILE A 36 8.98 -2.10 35.10
CA ILE A 36 8.80 -3.29 34.29
C ILE A 36 8.38 -2.86 32.90
N LYS A 37 9.22 -3.16 31.91
CA LYS A 37 8.99 -2.87 30.50
C LYS A 37 9.11 -4.16 29.70
N LEU A 38 8.16 -4.35 28.79
CA LEU A 38 8.19 -5.43 27.80
C LEU A 38 8.27 -4.79 26.42
N VAL A 39 9.28 -5.15 25.65
CA VAL A 39 9.48 -4.69 24.28
C VAL A 39 9.74 -5.92 23.42
N TYR A 40 9.10 -6.00 22.27
CA TYR A 40 9.39 -7.03 21.28
C TYR A 40 10.36 -6.47 20.25
N LYS A 41 11.52 -7.10 20.11
CA LYS A 41 12.55 -6.70 19.15
C LYS A 41 12.30 -7.42 17.82
N CYS A 42 12.27 -6.67 16.72
CA CYS A 42 12.21 -7.25 15.39
C CYS A 42 13.58 -7.81 14.99
N TYR A 43 13.58 -9.07 14.58
CA TYR A 43 14.64 -9.69 13.81
C TYR A 43 14.24 -9.70 12.33
N PRO A 44 14.88 -8.89 11.48
CA PRO A 44 14.47 -8.73 10.10
C PRO A 44 14.76 -10.00 9.29
N GLN A 45 13.75 -10.42 8.52
CA GLN A 45 13.84 -11.42 7.47
C GLN A 45 13.72 -10.69 6.14
N THR A 46 14.87 -10.37 5.57
CA THR A 46 14.93 -9.65 4.29
C THR A 46 14.25 -10.45 3.20
N SER A 47 13.25 -9.85 2.57
CA SER A 47 12.60 -10.38 1.37
C SER A 47 13.42 -10.00 0.15
N HIS A 48 13.63 -8.69 -0.06
CA HIS A 48 14.37 -8.17 -1.20
C HIS A 48 14.80 -6.72 -0.98
N PHE A 49 15.58 -6.21 -1.93
CA PHE A 49 16.00 -4.83 -1.99
C PHE A 49 15.42 -4.18 -3.24
N THR A 50 15.22 -2.87 -3.18
CA THR A 50 14.81 -2.05 -4.31
C THR A 50 15.53 -0.71 -4.28
N ARG A 51 15.50 0.02 -5.40
CA ARG A 51 16.05 1.38 -5.50
C ARG A 51 15.30 2.20 -6.55
N PRO A 52 15.32 3.54 -6.47
CA PRO A 52 14.51 4.36 -7.36
C PRO A 52 14.90 4.14 -8.83
N PHE A 53 13.89 3.93 -9.67
CA PHE A 53 14.06 3.63 -11.09
C PHE A 53 13.06 4.39 -11.95
N LYS A 54 13.24 4.31 -13.26
CA LYS A 54 12.25 4.68 -14.27
C LYS A 54 12.20 3.60 -15.34
N LEU A 55 11.00 3.31 -15.81
CA LEU A 55 10.80 2.43 -16.95
C LEU A 55 10.87 3.24 -18.25
N HIS A 56 11.50 2.63 -19.23
CA HIS A 56 11.64 3.13 -20.59
C HIS A 56 11.21 2.06 -21.58
N ALA A 57 10.80 2.48 -22.77
CA ALA A 57 10.54 1.60 -23.89
C ALA A 57 11.24 2.15 -25.13
N ASP A 58 11.97 1.28 -25.82
CA ASP A 58 12.58 1.58 -27.11
C ASP A 58 11.87 0.75 -28.19
N THR A 59 11.40 1.42 -29.24
CA THR A 59 10.78 0.79 -30.41
C THR A 59 11.69 0.77 -31.63
N GLU A 60 11.50 -0.25 -32.47
CA GLU A 60 11.96 -0.25 -33.84
C GLU A 60 10.96 -0.96 -34.76
N LYS A 61 10.63 -0.33 -35.90
CA LYS A 61 9.76 -0.94 -36.92
C LYS A 61 10.59 -1.56 -38.03
N LYS A 62 10.32 -2.83 -38.37
CA LYS A 62 10.93 -3.52 -39.52
C LYS A 62 9.87 -4.08 -40.47
N CYS A 63 10.10 -3.92 -41.76
CA CYS A 63 9.24 -4.51 -42.79
C CYS A 63 9.49 -6.01 -42.91
N SER A 64 8.48 -6.77 -43.33
CA SER A 64 8.61 -8.21 -43.57
C SER A 64 9.76 -8.51 -44.55
N GLY A 65 10.63 -9.43 -44.15
CA GLY A 65 11.84 -9.81 -44.90
C GLY A 65 13.06 -8.92 -44.65
N PHE A 66 12.97 -7.91 -43.78
CA PHE A 66 14.09 -7.06 -43.38
C PHE A 66 14.49 -7.30 -41.93
N GLY A 67 15.80 -7.52 -41.69
CA GLY A 67 16.32 -7.85 -40.37
C GLY A 67 15.74 -9.16 -39.85
N SER A 68 15.40 -9.20 -38.57
CA SER A 68 14.77 -10.34 -37.90
C SER A 68 13.27 -10.48 -38.18
N CYS A 69 12.65 -9.51 -38.86
CA CYS A 69 11.21 -9.54 -39.14
C CYS A 69 10.85 -10.58 -40.22
N THR A 70 10.54 -11.79 -39.75
CA THR A 70 10.01 -12.91 -40.54
C THR A 70 8.61 -13.26 -40.04
N SER A 71 7.84 -14.01 -40.85
CA SER A 71 6.43 -14.33 -40.55
C SER A 71 6.20 -15.07 -39.23
N GLU A 72 7.23 -15.70 -38.66
CA GLU A 72 7.13 -16.44 -37.39
C GLU A 72 7.91 -15.78 -36.25
N PHE A 73 8.58 -14.64 -36.50
CA PHE A 73 9.47 -14.05 -35.50
C PHE A 73 8.70 -13.53 -34.29
N CYS A 74 7.59 -12.81 -34.50
CA CYS A 74 6.81 -12.28 -33.39
C CYS A 74 6.21 -13.39 -32.52
N ASP A 75 5.76 -14.49 -33.13
CA ASP A 75 5.13 -15.61 -32.42
C ASP A 75 6.12 -16.43 -31.58
N LYS A 76 7.42 -16.40 -31.93
CA LYS A 76 8.47 -17.21 -31.30
C LYS A 76 9.42 -16.40 -30.42
N LEU A 77 9.24 -15.09 -30.33
CA LEU A 77 10.10 -14.23 -29.54
C LEU A 77 9.88 -14.52 -28.06
N ASP A 78 10.94 -14.93 -27.37
CA ASP A 78 10.93 -15.04 -25.91
C ASP A 78 11.14 -13.65 -25.30
N PRO A 79 10.34 -13.23 -24.30
CA PRO A 79 10.45 -11.91 -23.69
C PRO A 79 11.82 -11.56 -23.11
N SER A 80 12.65 -12.54 -22.75
CA SER A 80 14.01 -12.33 -22.26
C SER A 80 15.07 -12.22 -23.36
N SER A 81 14.67 -12.37 -24.63
CA SER A 81 15.57 -12.31 -25.78
C SER A 81 16.02 -10.89 -26.07
N LYS A 82 17.26 -10.76 -26.54
CA LYS A 82 17.80 -9.49 -27.04
C LYS A 82 17.46 -9.33 -28.51
N ILE A 83 16.97 -8.16 -28.89
CA ILE A 83 16.62 -7.82 -30.28
C ILE A 83 17.76 -6.96 -30.86
N PRO A 84 18.55 -7.46 -31.83
CA PRO A 84 19.70 -6.73 -32.36
C PRO A 84 19.32 -5.46 -33.12
N GLU A 85 18.07 -5.35 -33.62
CA GLU A 85 17.55 -4.17 -34.29
C GLU A 85 17.30 -2.99 -33.36
N ILE A 86 17.12 -3.24 -32.06
CA ILE A 86 17.00 -2.18 -31.08
C ILE A 86 18.42 -1.74 -30.73
N THR A 87 18.88 -0.71 -31.42
CA THR A 87 20.25 -0.15 -31.30
C THR A 87 20.45 0.68 -30.03
N GLY A 88 19.42 0.81 -29.19
CA GLY A 88 19.45 1.53 -27.93
C GLY A 88 20.13 0.77 -26.80
N ILE A 89 20.15 1.40 -25.63
CA ILE A 89 20.68 0.81 -24.39
C ILE A 89 19.75 -0.28 -23.82
N ALA A 90 18.56 -0.48 -24.39
CA ALA A 90 17.60 -1.49 -23.94
C ALA A 90 18.21 -2.89 -23.77
N ASN A 91 19.13 -3.29 -24.66
CA ASN A 91 19.81 -4.59 -24.61
C ASN A 91 20.90 -4.70 -23.52
N ASP A 92 21.32 -3.57 -22.93
CA ASP A 92 22.35 -3.52 -21.88
C ASP A 92 21.75 -3.61 -20.48
N TYR A 93 20.46 -3.29 -20.34
CA TYR A 93 19.72 -3.33 -19.07
C TYR A 93 18.77 -4.52 -19.01
N PHE A 94 18.35 -4.89 -17.79
CA PHE A 94 17.33 -5.90 -17.61
C PHE A 94 15.97 -5.37 -18.07
N GLY A 95 15.25 -6.16 -18.85
CA GLY A 95 13.99 -5.77 -19.46
C GLY A 95 13.32 -6.93 -20.20
N TYR A 96 12.18 -6.62 -20.83
CA TYR A 96 11.37 -7.54 -21.60
C TYR A 96 11.16 -7.01 -23.01
N CYS A 97 11.38 -7.87 -24.00
CA CYS A 97 11.26 -7.53 -25.41
C CYS A 97 10.07 -8.24 -26.06
N TYR A 98 9.34 -7.53 -26.90
CA TYR A 98 8.10 -7.98 -27.50
C TYR A 98 8.08 -7.65 -28.99
N CYS A 99 7.14 -8.27 -29.70
CA CYS A 99 6.97 -8.10 -31.14
C CYS A 99 5.48 -8.17 -31.47
N ASP A 100 4.97 -7.10 -32.07
CA ASP A 100 3.61 -7.05 -32.59
C ASP A 100 3.64 -7.02 -34.12
N GLN A 101 2.79 -7.85 -34.74
CA GLN A 101 2.60 -7.84 -36.18
C GLN A 101 1.64 -6.70 -36.56
N ILE A 102 2.11 -5.79 -37.40
CA ILE A 102 1.38 -4.60 -37.83
C ILE A 102 1.28 -4.54 -39.36
N ALA A 103 0.40 -3.65 -39.86
CA ALA A 103 0.21 -3.47 -41.30
C ALA A 103 1.48 -2.92 -41.97
N GLY A 104 1.88 -3.56 -43.07
CA GLY A 104 2.95 -3.12 -43.95
C GLY A 104 2.45 -2.34 -45.17
N GLY A 105 3.13 -2.50 -46.29
CA GLY A 105 2.86 -1.86 -47.57
C GLY A 105 3.21 -0.38 -47.60
N ILE A 106 2.94 0.26 -48.74
CA ILE A 106 3.31 1.67 -49.00
C ILE A 106 2.74 2.59 -47.91
N PHE A 107 1.49 2.37 -47.51
CA PHE A 107 0.82 3.15 -46.47
C PHE A 107 1.32 2.85 -45.06
N GLY A 108 1.92 1.68 -44.85
CA GLY A 108 2.62 1.32 -43.61
C GLY A 108 4.09 1.77 -43.59
N GLY A 109 4.59 2.47 -44.62
CA GLY A 109 6.01 2.86 -44.71
C GLY A 109 6.94 1.71 -45.11
N CYS A 110 6.40 0.65 -45.70
CA CYS A 110 7.14 -0.52 -46.18
C CYS A 110 7.07 -0.66 -47.71
N PRO A 111 7.98 -1.46 -48.31
CA PRO A 111 7.92 -1.74 -49.74
C PRO A 111 6.58 -2.38 -50.17
N PRO A 112 6.15 -2.21 -51.43
CA PRO A 112 4.83 -2.65 -51.90
C PRO A 112 4.56 -4.15 -51.76
N TRP A 113 5.62 -4.96 -51.75
CA TRP A 113 5.56 -6.42 -51.63
C TRP A 113 5.55 -6.92 -50.18
N SER A 114 5.69 -6.04 -49.18
CA SER A 114 5.71 -6.36 -47.76
C SER A 114 4.37 -6.01 -47.12
N ASN A 115 3.36 -6.89 -47.20
CA ASN A 115 2.02 -6.61 -46.68
C ASN A 115 1.96 -6.47 -45.15
N GLU A 116 2.98 -6.96 -44.45
CA GLU A 116 3.10 -6.96 -43.00
C GLU A 116 4.43 -6.32 -42.57
N ALA A 117 4.49 -5.90 -41.32
CA ALA A 117 5.69 -5.40 -40.66
C ALA A 117 5.69 -5.86 -39.19
N CYS A 118 6.87 -5.89 -38.58
CA CYS A 118 7.05 -6.19 -37.17
C CYS A 118 7.35 -4.89 -36.43
N LEU A 119 6.58 -4.61 -35.38
CA LEU A 119 6.88 -3.58 -34.39
C LEU A 119 7.61 -4.25 -33.23
N LEU A 120 8.93 -4.05 -33.17
CA LEU A 120 9.79 -4.59 -32.13
C LEU A 120 9.89 -3.56 -31.02
N TYR A 121 9.75 -3.97 -29.77
CA TYR A 121 9.90 -3.05 -28.65
C TYR A 121 10.44 -3.73 -27.40
N CYS A 122 11.31 -3.05 -26.66
CA CYS A 122 11.86 -3.55 -25.40
C CYS A 122 11.58 -2.57 -24.28
N ILE A 123 11.06 -3.08 -23.17
CA ILE A 123 10.78 -2.34 -21.94
C ILE A 123 11.88 -2.65 -20.94
N TYR A 124 12.54 -1.62 -20.41
CA TYR A 124 13.67 -1.79 -19.50
C TYR A 124 13.67 -0.74 -18.40
N GLY A 125 14.28 -1.08 -17.28
CA GLY A 125 14.46 -0.15 -16.16
C GLY A 125 15.80 0.59 -16.26
N LEU A 126 15.81 1.85 -15.87
CA LEU A 126 17.02 2.63 -15.60
C LEU A 126 17.01 3.12 -14.15
N PRO A 127 18.16 3.08 -13.44
CA PRO A 127 18.26 3.72 -12.13
C PRO A 127 18.10 5.23 -12.28
N THR A 128 17.45 5.87 -11.31
CA THR A 128 17.50 7.35 -11.24
C THR A 128 18.82 7.81 -10.61
N ASN A 129 19.04 9.13 -10.56
CA ASN A 129 20.20 9.73 -9.90
C ASN A 129 20.23 9.47 -8.38
N ASP A 130 19.15 8.93 -7.81
CA ASP A 130 19.12 8.52 -6.41
C ASP A 130 19.64 7.09 -6.23
N ASP A 131 20.69 6.96 -5.42
CA ASP A 131 21.35 5.70 -5.05
C ASP A 131 20.84 5.13 -3.72
N THR A 132 19.76 5.68 -3.16
CA THR A 132 19.10 5.10 -1.98
C THR A 132 18.64 3.68 -2.27
N ILE A 133 19.03 2.77 -1.37
CA ILE A 133 18.61 1.37 -1.45
C ILE A 133 17.70 1.10 -0.29
N THR A 134 16.50 0.68 -0.65
CA THR A 134 15.43 0.35 0.26
C THR A 134 15.39 -1.16 0.44
N GLU A 135 15.41 -1.60 1.69
CA GLU A 135 15.25 -2.99 2.08
C GLU A 135 13.79 -3.24 2.44
N LEU A 136 13.22 -4.30 1.89
CA LEU A 136 11.91 -4.81 2.24
C LEU A 136 12.06 -6.10 3.05
N PHE A 137 11.45 -6.15 4.23
CA PHE A 137 11.63 -7.26 5.15
C PHE A 137 10.39 -7.50 6.02
N SER A 138 10.24 -8.73 6.50
CA SER A 138 9.28 -9.08 7.54
C SER A 138 10.01 -9.25 8.88
N CYS A 139 9.30 -9.19 9.99
CA CYS A 139 9.91 -9.27 11.32
C CYS A 139 9.50 -10.55 12.05
N ILE A 140 10.48 -11.27 12.59
CA ILE A 140 10.24 -12.19 13.71
C ILE A 140 10.43 -11.39 14.99
N PHE A 141 9.36 -11.23 15.76
CA PHE A 141 9.38 -10.49 17.01
C PHE A 141 9.72 -11.40 18.20
N GLU A 142 10.78 -11.08 18.94
CA GLU A 142 11.11 -11.78 20.19
C GLU A 142 10.91 -10.86 21.40
N PRO A 143 10.28 -11.34 22.49
CA PRO A 143 10.04 -10.51 23.67
C PRO A 143 11.33 -10.26 24.44
N PHE A 144 11.51 -9.04 24.91
CA PHE A 144 12.63 -8.60 25.74
C PHE A 144 12.06 -7.79 26.90
N ALA A 145 12.36 -8.20 28.13
CA ALA A 145 11.83 -7.54 29.32
C ALA A 145 12.97 -6.92 30.14
N THR A 146 12.75 -5.70 30.62
CA THR A 146 13.64 -5.05 31.58
C THR A 146 12.85 -4.76 32.85
N LEU A 147 13.44 -5.04 34.01
CA LEU A 147 12.83 -4.73 35.30
C LEU A 147 13.88 -4.38 36.34
N THR A 148 13.53 -3.49 37.25
CA THR A 148 14.34 -3.14 38.42
C THR A 148 13.89 -3.96 39.61
N LEU A 149 14.79 -4.75 40.19
CA LEU A 149 14.53 -5.46 41.45
C LEU A 149 15.19 -4.70 42.60
N GLN A 150 14.39 -4.34 43.61
CA GLN A 150 14.83 -3.77 44.88
C GLN A 150 14.60 -4.82 45.98
N TYR A 151 15.67 -5.21 46.67
CA TYR A 151 15.61 -6.11 47.81
C TYR A 151 15.90 -5.34 49.10
N GLU A 152 15.00 -5.47 50.06
CA GLU A 152 15.13 -4.87 51.39
C GLU A 152 15.20 -5.97 52.44
N ASN A 153 16.22 -5.91 53.30
CA ASN A 153 16.36 -6.83 54.42
C ASN A 153 16.03 -6.11 55.73
N PHE A 154 14.98 -6.55 56.42
CA PHE A 154 14.50 -5.90 57.65
C PHE A 154 15.41 -6.17 58.85
N ASN A 155 16.17 -7.26 58.83
CA ASN A 155 17.10 -7.62 59.91
C ASN A 155 18.48 -6.96 59.72
N SER A 156 18.82 -6.56 58.49
CA SER A 156 20.10 -5.92 58.18
C SER A 156 19.93 -4.91 57.02
N PRO A 157 19.69 -3.62 57.30
CA PRO A 157 19.45 -2.62 56.27
C PRO A 157 20.58 -2.51 55.25
N ASN A 158 21.83 -2.71 55.69
CA ASN A 158 23.03 -2.66 54.85
C ASN A 158 23.13 -3.81 53.83
N ALA A 159 22.31 -4.85 53.96
CA ALA A 159 22.24 -5.95 53.00
C ALA A 159 21.22 -5.73 51.88
N SER A 160 20.52 -4.59 51.87
CA SER A 160 19.56 -4.19 50.84
C SER A 160 20.28 -3.80 49.54
N PHE A 161 19.71 -4.12 48.38
CA PHE A 161 20.31 -3.81 47.09
C PHE A 161 19.26 -3.56 46.01
N THR A 162 19.69 -2.88 44.93
CA THR A 162 18.88 -2.68 43.73
C THR A 162 19.64 -3.19 42.51
N HIS A 163 18.96 -3.88 41.60
CA HIS A 163 19.57 -4.43 40.38
C HIS A 163 18.61 -4.37 39.19
N LEU A 164 19.13 -3.96 38.03
CA LEU A 164 18.41 -4.00 36.76
C LEU A 164 18.59 -5.37 36.12
N PHE A 165 17.49 -6.08 35.90
CA PHE A 165 17.45 -7.33 35.16
C PHE A 165 17.06 -7.08 33.71
N GLU A 166 17.89 -7.54 32.79
CA GLU A 166 17.55 -7.71 31.38
C GLU A 166 17.24 -9.18 31.12
N LEU A 167 16.03 -9.46 30.66
CA LEU A 167 15.52 -10.79 30.46
C LEU A 167 15.22 -11.01 28.98
N SER A 168 15.77 -12.08 28.44
CA SER A 168 15.49 -12.58 27.11
C SER A 168 14.90 -13.99 27.19
N PRO A 169 14.20 -14.46 26.15
CA PRO A 169 13.67 -15.82 26.07
C PRO A 169 14.80 -16.83 26.32
N ALA A 170 14.46 -17.94 26.97
CA ALA A 170 15.36 -19.05 27.25
C ALA A 170 16.64 -18.71 28.04
N LYS A 171 16.76 -17.51 28.62
CA LYS A 171 17.92 -17.10 29.43
C LYS A 171 17.50 -16.78 30.86
N THR A 172 18.15 -17.43 31.81
CA THR A 172 18.01 -17.13 33.24
C THR A 172 19.06 -16.11 33.66
N SER A 173 18.62 -14.97 34.17
CA SER A 173 19.48 -13.96 34.78
C SER A 173 19.52 -14.18 36.29
N ALA A 174 20.70 -14.10 36.90
CA ALA A 174 20.91 -14.40 38.31
C ALA A 174 21.76 -13.33 38.99
N TYR A 175 21.30 -12.85 40.14
CA TYR A 175 22.03 -11.88 40.96
C TYR A 175 21.77 -12.13 42.44
N ASN A 176 22.85 -12.17 43.25
CA ASN A 176 22.81 -12.31 44.71
C ASN A 176 21.87 -13.42 45.24
N GLY A 177 21.83 -14.58 44.58
CA GLY A 177 21.00 -15.72 44.97
C GLY A 177 19.52 -15.66 44.54
N ILE A 178 19.13 -14.61 43.80
CA ILE A 178 17.84 -14.47 43.12
C ILE A 178 18.05 -14.83 41.65
N LYS A 179 17.22 -15.71 41.09
CA LYS A 179 17.20 -16.00 39.66
C LYS A 179 15.84 -15.64 39.07
N LEU A 180 15.87 -14.95 37.94
CA LEU A 180 14.70 -14.54 37.18
C LEU A 180 14.81 -15.07 35.75
N THR A 181 13.72 -15.64 35.26
CA THR A 181 13.60 -16.10 33.87
C THR A 181 12.27 -15.63 33.30
N LEU A 182 12.29 -15.11 32.08
CA LEU A 182 11.09 -14.80 31.33
C LEU A 182 10.43 -16.10 30.83
N ALA A 183 9.24 -16.41 31.34
CA ALA A 183 8.45 -17.55 30.90
C ALA A 183 7.61 -17.12 29.70
N THR A 184 8.08 -17.42 28.49
CA THR A 184 7.49 -16.93 27.25
C THR A 184 6.23 -17.73 26.88
N ASN A 185 5.07 -17.30 27.36
CA ASN A 185 3.76 -17.65 26.79
C ASN A 185 2.99 -16.42 26.31
N SER A 186 3.59 -15.23 26.37
CA SER A 186 3.03 -14.01 25.81
C SER A 186 3.10 -14.08 24.28
N LYS A 187 2.11 -14.75 23.68
CA LYS A 187 1.93 -14.75 22.24
C LYS A 187 1.56 -13.33 21.81
N LEU A 188 2.30 -12.82 20.82
CA LEU A 188 2.00 -11.55 20.19
C LEU A 188 0.76 -11.72 19.30
N ASP A 189 -0.43 -11.83 19.90
CA ASP A 189 -1.68 -12.13 19.19
C ASP A 189 -2.22 -10.94 18.36
N VAL A 190 -1.40 -9.92 18.06
CA VAL A 190 -1.91 -8.61 17.64
C VAL A 190 -1.28 -8.02 16.38
N LEU A 191 -0.19 -8.59 15.85
CA LEU A 191 0.32 -8.16 14.54
C LEU A 191 -0.35 -8.98 13.43
N PRO A 192 -1.03 -8.33 12.46
CA PRO A 192 -1.44 -8.98 11.24
C PRO A 192 -0.28 -9.75 10.58
N PRO A 193 -0.51 -10.97 10.07
CA PRO A 193 0.53 -11.80 9.47
C PRO A 193 1.17 -11.17 8.22
N ASP A 194 0.48 -10.24 7.56
CA ASP A 194 0.86 -9.65 6.27
C ASP A 194 1.55 -8.28 6.42
N ILE A 195 2.13 -8.00 7.59
CA ILE A 195 2.89 -6.75 7.80
C ILE A 195 4.31 -6.90 7.26
N HIS A 196 4.64 -6.01 6.33
CA HIS A 196 6.00 -5.80 5.84
C HIS A 196 6.55 -4.48 6.36
N PHE A 197 7.86 -4.42 6.48
CA PHE A 197 8.58 -3.21 6.83
C PHE A 197 9.54 -2.84 5.71
N THR A 198 9.75 -1.55 5.57
CA THR A 198 10.68 -0.98 4.61
C THR A 198 11.67 -0.06 5.31
N SER A 199 12.93 -0.07 4.86
CA SER A 199 13.96 0.84 5.38
C SER A 199 14.97 1.27 4.32
N ASP A 200 15.25 2.56 4.26
CA ASP A 200 16.35 3.14 3.48
C ASP A 200 17.67 3.23 4.29
N GLY A 201 17.67 2.69 5.52
CA GLY A 201 18.75 2.77 6.49
C GLY A 201 18.71 4.01 7.40
N ARG A 202 17.76 4.93 7.19
CA ARG A 202 17.51 6.11 8.03
C ARG A 202 16.08 6.11 8.59
N ARG A 203 15.12 5.81 7.71
CA ARG A 203 13.68 5.76 8.00
C ARG A 203 13.23 4.31 8.05
N PHE A 204 12.17 4.08 8.79
CA PHE A 204 11.41 2.83 8.79
C PHE A 204 9.97 3.15 8.48
N ALA A 205 9.34 2.33 7.64
CA ALA A 205 7.91 2.40 7.37
C ALA A 205 7.28 1.00 7.43
N MET A 206 6.00 0.97 7.74
CA MET A 206 5.18 -0.24 7.82
C MET A 206 4.19 -0.28 6.65
N LEU A 207 4.11 -1.42 5.98
CA LEU A 207 3.37 -1.63 4.75
C LEU A 207 2.44 -2.84 4.90
N LYS A 208 1.20 -2.70 4.40
CA LYS A 208 0.11 -3.67 4.59
C LYS A 208 -0.09 -4.64 3.41
N THR A 209 0.63 -4.42 2.30
CA THR A 209 0.44 -5.18 1.06
C THR A 209 1.79 -5.56 0.44
N ASP A 210 1.83 -6.73 -0.19
CA ASP A 210 2.93 -7.17 -1.04
C ASP A 210 3.17 -6.17 -2.17
N LEU A 211 4.37 -5.61 -2.20
CA LEU A 211 4.82 -4.63 -3.19
C LEU A 211 5.27 -5.30 -4.48
N ASN A 212 4.38 -6.09 -5.08
CA ASN A 212 4.61 -6.68 -6.40
C ASN A 212 4.82 -5.62 -7.51
N ASP A 213 4.51 -4.36 -7.22
CA ASP A 213 4.60 -3.23 -8.13
C ASP A 213 6.01 -2.60 -8.25
N HIS A 214 7.07 -3.25 -7.77
CA HIS A 214 8.42 -2.67 -7.72
C HIS A 214 9.50 -3.57 -8.33
N ILE A 215 10.65 -2.97 -8.67
CA ILE A 215 11.86 -3.71 -8.98
C ILE A 215 12.33 -4.47 -7.74
N ILE A 216 12.59 -5.76 -7.91
CA ILE A 216 13.04 -6.71 -6.89
C ILE A 216 14.50 -7.08 -7.17
N CYS A 217 15.37 -6.82 -6.20
CA CYS A 217 16.77 -7.21 -6.20
C CYS A 217 17.01 -8.19 -5.04
N ALA A 218 17.60 -9.36 -5.30
CA ALA A 218 17.79 -10.36 -4.25
C ALA A 218 18.84 -9.94 -3.20
N THR A 219 19.78 -9.06 -3.57
CA THR A 219 20.83 -8.57 -2.67
C THR A 219 21.04 -7.07 -2.79
N ARG A 220 21.52 -6.45 -1.70
CA ARG A 220 21.92 -5.04 -1.69
C ARG A 220 22.98 -4.72 -2.75
N LYS A 221 23.87 -5.66 -3.06
CA LYS A 221 24.88 -5.50 -4.11
C LYS A 221 24.25 -5.45 -5.50
N GLN A 222 23.29 -6.33 -5.78
CA GLN A 222 22.53 -6.30 -7.04
C GLN A 222 21.72 -5.02 -7.18
N ALA A 223 21.10 -4.53 -6.10
CA ALA A 223 20.45 -3.23 -6.10
C ALA A 223 21.42 -2.09 -6.48
N LYS A 224 22.63 -2.06 -5.90
CA LYS A 224 23.67 -1.07 -6.28
C LYS A 224 24.02 -1.12 -7.75
N LEU A 225 24.20 -2.33 -8.29
CA LEU A 225 24.58 -2.56 -9.69
C LEU A 225 23.38 -2.53 -10.66
N PHE A 226 22.18 -2.27 -10.15
CA PHE A 226 20.92 -2.33 -10.91
C PHE A 226 20.69 -3.67 -11.65
N GLN A 227 21.15 -4.77 -11.05
CA GLN A 227 20.99 -6.14 -11.55
C GLN A 227 19.74 -6.79 -10.95
N CYS A 228 18.59 -6.19 -11.23
CA CYS A 228 17.32 -6.51 -10.59
C CYS A 228 16.27 -6.96 -11.61
N LYS A 229 15.15 -7.48 -11.11
CA LYS A 229 14.03 -7.93 -11.94
C LYS A 229 12.78 -7.13 -11.62
N PHE A 230 11.86 -6.99 -12.56
CA PHE A 230 10.53 -6.43 -12.31
C PHE A 230 9.46 -7.31 -12.94
N ALA A 231 8.23 -7.22 -12.44
CA ALA A 231 7.10 -7.89 -13.05
C ALA A 231 6.74 -7.25 -14.40
N GLU A 232 6.40 -8.05 -15.40
CA GLU A 232 5.94 -7.56 -16.71
C GLU A 232 4.70 -6.65 -16.60
N GLU A 233 3.90 -6.84 -15.55
CA GLU A 233 2.67 -6.09 -15.29
C GLU A 233 2.88 -4.58 -15.03
N LEU A 234 4.12 -4.16 -14.71
CA LEU A 234 4.46 -2.75 -14.50
C LEU A 234 4.32 -1.90 -15.76
N ALA A 235 4.26 -2.53 -16.94
CA ALA A 235 4.14 -1.82 -18.20
C ALA A 235 3.03 -2.42 -19.07
N LYS A 236 2.09 -1.57 -19.47
CA LYS A 236 1.04 -1.93 -20.43
C LYS A 236 1.26 -1.19 -21.72
N CYS A 237 1.78 -1.89 -22.72
CA CYS A 237 2.03 -1.34 -24.05
C CYS A 237 0.93 -1.72 -25.02
N ARG A 238 0.66 -0.83 -25.98
CA ARG A 238 -0.20 -1.09 -27.13
C ARG A 238 0.54 -0.76 -28.42
N PRO A 239 0.44 -1.60 -29.46
CA PRO A 239 1.06 -1.31 -30.74
C PRO A 239 0.42 -0.09 -31.38
N GLY A 240 1.26 0.86 -31.81
CA GLY A 240 0.87 1.95 -32.70
C GLY A 240 1.27 1.66 -34.15
N VAL A 241 1.19 2.68 -35.00
CA VAL A 241 1.50 2.54 -36.45
C VAL A 241 3.02 2.49 -36.72
N SER A 242 3.81 3.15 -35.88
CA SER A 242 5.27 3.28 -36.01
C SER A 242 6.02 3.16 -34.67
N THR A 243 5.35 3.45 -33.56
CA THR A 243 5.90 3.36 -32.20
C THR A 243 4.87 2.70 -31.29
N GLU A 244 5.31 2.20 -30.15
CA GLU A 244 4.44 1.66 -29.12
C GLU A 244 3.89 2.80 -28.25
N ASN A 245 2.77 2.54 -27.59
CA ASN A 245 2.25 3.43 -26.55
C ASN A 245 2.23 2.67 -25.23
N CYS A 246 3.30 2.81 -24.45
CA CYS A 246 3.45 2.20 -23.14
C CYS A 246 2.95 3.11 -22.03
N ARG A 247 2.13 2.56 -21.14
CA ARG A 247 1.78 3.17 -19.87
C ARG A 247 2.50 2.42 -18.76
N PHE A 248 3.34 3.14 -18.03
CA PHE A 248 4.09 2.60 -16.90
C PHE A 248 3.34 2.83 -15.60
N HIS A 249 3.23 1.79 -14.78
CA HIS A 249 2.79 1.88 -13.41
C HIS A 249 4.04 1.88 -12.53
N ASP A 250 4.46 3.06 -12.10
CA ASP A 250 5.56 3.23 -11.15
C ASP A 250 5.03 4.15 -10.04
N ASN A 251 4.72 3.55 -8.89
CA ASN A 251 4.24 4.29 -7.72
C ASN A 251 5.40 4.97 -6.97
N GLY A 252 6.65 4.73 -7.37
CA GLY A 252 7.85 5.33 -6.78
C GLY A 252 8.09 4.87 -5.35
N ILE A 253 9.36 4.67 -5.00
CA ILE A 253 9.76 4.22 -3.65
C ILE A 253 9.34 5.21 -2.56
N GLU A 254 9.27 6.51 -2.86
CA GLU A 254 8.85 7.51 -1.87
C GLU A 254 7.41 7.31 -1.38
N SER A 255 6.53 6.67 -2.16
CA SER A 255 5.17 6.34 -1.68
C SER A 255 5.20 5.36 -0.49
N MET A 256 6.23 4.51 -0.41
CA MET A 256 6.44 3.59 0.71
C MET A 256 6.78 4.34 2.02
N PHE A 257 7.25 5.59 1.90
CA PHE A 257 7.64 6.45 3.01
C PHE A 257 6.69 7.66 3.17
N ALA A 258 5.46 7.54 2.68
CA ALA A 258 4.40 8.49 2.99
C ALA A 258 4.17 8.56 4.51
N ASP A 259 3.72 9.72 5.00
CA ASP A 259 3.57 9.99 6.44
C ASP A 259 2.69 8.96 7.17
N GLU A 260 1.71 8.38 6.47
CA GLU A 260 0.83 7.32 6.98
C GLU A 260 1.55 5.98 7.25
N HIS A 261 2.66 5.72 6.56
CA HIS A 261 3.44 4.49 6.69
C HIS A 261 4.66 4.65 7.62
N LEU A 262 5.12 5.87 7.87
CA LEU A 262 6.34 6.13 8.64
C LEU A 262 6.18 5.74 10.11
N LEU A 263 7.21 5.06 10.65
CA LEU A 263 7.31 4.83 12.09
C LEU A 263 7.78 6.12 12.80
N PRO A 264 7.27 6.43 14.01
CA PRO A 264 6.47 5.54 14.87
C PRO A 264 4.97 5.51 14.53
N ILE A 265 4.37 4.33 14.64
CA ILE A 265 2.92 4.10 14.49
C ILE A 265 2.34 3.71 15.84
N GLU A 266 1.33 4.45 16.29
CA GLU A 266 0.58 4.15 17.51
C GLU A 266 -0.75 3.47 17.16
N THR A 267 -0.85 2.19 17.48
CA THR A 267 -2.08 1.41 17.38
C THR A 267 -2.78 1.33 18.75
N PRO A 268 -4.07 0.94 18.81
CA PRO A 268 -4.76 0.71 20.08
C PRO A 268 -4.12 -0.38 20.96
N TYR A 269 -3.22 -1.18 20.42
CA TYR A 269 -2.63 -2.35 21.09
C TYR A 269 -1.12 -2.25 21.33
N ALA A 270 -0.44 -1.40 20.56
CA ALA A 270 0.99 -1.19 20.67
C ALA A 270 1.48 0.06 19.94
N THR A 271 2.66 0.50 20.37
CA THR A 271 3.47 1.47 19.66
C THR A 271 4.58 0.73 18.93
N ILE A 272 4.67 0.93 17.62
CA ILE A 272 5.72 0.37 16.77
C ILE A 272 6.66 1.51 16.41
N TYR A 273 7.96 1.36 16.67
CA TYR A 273 8.92 2.43 16.43
C TYR A 273 10.27 1.91 15.96
N GLY A 274 10.94 2.70 15.12
CA GLY A 274 12.30 2.44 14.67
C GLY A 274 13.34 3.08 15.59
N THR A 275 14.42 2.36 15.86
CA THR A 275 15.63 2.87 16.53
C THR A 275 16.87 2.50 15.72
N THR A 276 18.05 2.96 16.13
CA THR A 276 19.33 2.50 15.57
C THR A 276 19.57 0.99 15.72
N SER A 277 18.91 0.36 16.69
CA SER A 277 18.99 -1.08 16.95
C SER A 277 17.97 -1.92 16.19
N GLY A 278 17.13 -1.28 15.37
CA GLY A 278 16.05 -1.94 14.62
C GLY A 278 14.67 -1.49 15.07
N ILE A 279 13.65 -2.23 14.63
CA ILE A 279 12.24 -1.97 14.92
C ILE A 279 11.86 -2.62 16.26
N HIS A 280 11.10 -1.88 17.06
CA HIS A 280 10.58 -2.31 18.34
C HIS A 280 9.06 -2.23 18.33
N TYR A 281 8.45 -3.21 18.97
CA TYR A 281 7.02 -3.25 19.22
C TYR A 281 6.81 -3.23 20.73
N GLU A 282 6.13 -2.19 21.22
CA GLU A 282 5.85 -1.98 22.64
C GLU A 282 4.34 -2.07 22.87
N PRO A 283 3.85 -3.13 23.51
CA PRO A 283 2.42 -3.30 23.75
C PRO A 283 1.88 -2.20 24.69
N THR A 284 0.79 -1.54 24.26
CA THR A 284 0.06 -0.54 25.07
C THR A 284 -0.99 -1.18 25.98
N LYS A 285 -1.33 -2.45 25.73
CA LYS A 285 -2.03 -3.32 26.68
C LYS A 285 -1.03 -3.90 27.68
N SER A 286 -1.44 -3.93 28.94
CA SER A 286 -0.85 -4.67 30.06
C SER A 286 -0.85 -6.17 29.77
N THR A 287 0.03 -6.59 28.87
CA THR A 287 0.30 -8.01 28.65
C THR A 287 1.03 -8.51 29.89
N SER A 288 0.36 -9.35 30.68
CA SER A 288 0.99 -9.92 31.88
C SER A 288 2.19 -10.76 31.47
N ILE A 289 3.36 -10.35 31.94
CA ILE A 289 4.64 -11.04 31.78
C ILE A 289 4.68 -12.16 32.81
N LEU A 290 4.85 -13.41 32.37
CA LEU A 290 5.11 -14.49 33.29
C LEU A 290 6.62 -14.54 33.61
N LEU A 291 6.94 -14.40 34.89
CA LEU A 291 8.30 -14.48 35.42
C LEU A 291 8.43 -15.70 36.33
N ASN A 292 9.47 -16.49 36.08
CA ASN A 292 9.88 -17.55 36.99
C ASN A 292 10.92 -16.98 37.96
N LEU A 293 10.52 -16.81 39.21
CA LEU A 293 11.38 -16.39 40.32
C LEU A 293 11.88 -17.62 41.07
N GLN A 294 13.19 -17.74 41.22
CA GLN A 294 13.79 -18.74 42.10
C GLN A 294 14.63 -18.04 43.18
N LEU A 295 14.34 -18.38 44.43
CA LEU A 295 15.01 -17.84 45.60
C LEU A 295 15.78 -18.92 46.33
N ASN A 296 17.04 -18.62 46.66
CA ASN A 296 17.84 -19.46 47.53
C ASN A 296 17.61 -19.08 49.01
N LYS A 297 17.19 -20.04 49.83
CA LYS A 297 17.05 -19.92 51.31
C LYS A 297 15.95 -18.98 51.83
N LEU A 298 15.04 -18.48 50.99
CA LEU A 298 13.94 -17.59 51.36
C LEU A 298 12.61 -18.13 50.83
N LYS A 299 11.50 -17.84 51.53
CA LYS A 299 10.13 -18.15 51.08
C LYS A 299 9.36 -16.91 50.71
N VAL A 300 8.49 -16.97 49.71
CA VAL A 300 7.58 -15.88 49.35
C VAL A 300 6.30 -16.01 50.16
N ALA A 301 5.87 -14.92 50.80
CA ALA A 301 4.54 -14.81 51.37
C ALA A 301 3.63 -14.03 50.42
N THR A 302 2.46 -14.55 50.10
CA THR A 302 1.48 -13.84 49.27
C THR A 302 0.56 -13.00 50.17
N LYS A 303 0.52 -11.68 49.95
CA LYS A 303 -0.46 -10.78 50.58
C LYS A 303 -1.34 -10.17 49.49
N ILE A 304 -2.61 -10.54 49.47
CA ILE A 304 -3.59 -9.98 48.54
C ILE A 304 -4.01 -8.60 49.05
N SER A 305 -3.90 -7.57 48.20
CA SER A 305 -4.35 -6.21 48.54
C SER A 305 -5.87 -6.16 48.66
N LYS A 306 -6.38 -5.39 49.63
CA LYS A 306 -7.83 -5.17 49.85
C LYS A 306 -8.31 -3.81 49.32
N THR A 307 -7.65 -3.26 48.31
CA THR A 307 -8.00 -1.95 47.74
C THR A 307 -9.21 -2.05 46.79
N VAL A 308 -10.22 -1.22 47.04
CA VAL A 308 -11.35 -0.98 46.13
C VAL A 308 -11.03 0.21 45.24
N CYS A 309 -11.37 0.14 43.95
CA CYS A 309 -11.24 1.25 43.02
C CYS A 309 -12.60 1.71 42.48
N SER A 310 -12.70 2.99 42.12
CA SER A 310 -13.89 3.57 41.51
C SER A 310 -13.51 4.41 40.29
N MET A 311 -14.18 4.19 39.16
CA MET A 311 -13.93 4.92 37.92
C MET A 311 -15.15 5.71 37.47
N LYS A 312 -14.92 6.83 36.77
CA LYS A 312 -15.92 7.60 36.03
C LYS A 312 -15.37 7.97 34.64
N ALA A 313 -16.20 7.85 33.61
CA ALA A 313 -15.90 8.37 32.28
C ALA A 313 -16.16 9.89 32.23
N ALA A 314 -15.25 10.64 31.61
CA ALA A 314 -15.38 12.08 31.42
C ALA A 314 -15.92 12.40 30.01
N SER A 315 -15.29 11.86 28.97
CA SER A 315 -15.71 11.98 27.57
C SER A 315 -15.10 10.87 26.71
N VAL A 316 -15.62 10.71 25.49
CA VAL A 316 -15.05 9.83 24.46
C VAL A 316 -14.98 10.60 23.15
N GLU A 317 -13.80 10.66 22.55
CA GLU A 317 -13.54 11.40 21.31
C GLU A 317 -12.83 10.51 20.29
N GLY A 318 -13.21 10.59 19.01
CA GLY A 318 -12.54 9.88 17.92
C GLY A 318 -13.51 9.08 17.05
N CYS A 319 -12.99 8.05 16.38
CA CYS A 319 -13.74 7.28 15.40
C CYS A 319 -14.03 5.85 15.88
N LYS A 320 -15.18 5.31 15.47
CA LYS A 320 -15.52 3.89 15.64
C LYS A 320 -15.10 3.10 14.40
N ASN A 321 -14.70 1.83 14.58
CA ASN A 321 -14.21 0.93 13.52
C ASN A 321 -13.05 1.49 12.68
N CYS A 322 -12.12 2.24 13.30
CA CYS A 322 -10.96 2.83 12.64
C CYS A 322 -9.64 2.39 13.29
N GLU A 323 -8.55 2.43 12.52
CA GLU A 323 -7.21 2.03 13.01
C GLU A 323 -6.66 3.00 14.07
N LYS A 324 -7.01 4.29 13.97
CA LYS A 324 -6.64 5.31 14.97
C LYS A 324 -7.34 5.10 16.32
N GLY A 325 -8.47 4.38 16.35
CA GLY A 325 -9.30 4.17 17.54
C GLY A 325 -9.93 5.46 18.08
N SER A 326 -10.42 5.41 19.31
CA SER A 326 -10.97 6.58 20.02
C SER A 326 -10.32 6.77 21.38
N ASN A 327 -10.24 8.02 21.84
CA ASN A 327 -9.68 8.40 23.13
C ASN A 327 -10.80 8.47 24.18
N LEU A 328 -10.70 7.61 25.19
CA LEU A 328 -11.51 7.65 26.39
C LEU A 328 -10.83 8.52 27.44
N HIS A 329 -11.50 9.58 27.87
CA HIS A 329 -11.12 10.39 29.02
C HIS A 329 -11.79 9.84 30.27
N TYR A 330 -11.02 9.59 31.32
CA TYR A 330 -11.51 8.94 32.55
C TYR A 330 -10.83 9.46 33.82
N LEU A 331 -11.53 9.28 34.93
CA LEU A 331 -11.07 9.53 36.29
C LEU A 331 -11.15 8.21 37.06
N CYS A 332 -10.03 7.66 37.51
CA CYS A 332 -10.02 6.47 38.35
C CYS A 332 -9.33 6.70 39.69
N HIS A 333 -10.05 6.42 40.77
CA HIS A 333 -9.61 6.62 42.15
C HIS A 333 -9.34 5.29 42.86
N ALA A 334 -8.23 5.21 43.59
CA ALA A 334 -7.89 4.14 44.51
C ALA A 334 -7.01 4.66 45.67
N GLU A 335 -7.01 3.99 46.82
CA GLU A 335 -6.20 4.38 47.99
C GLU A 335 -4.69 4.32 47.74
N ALA A 336 -4.27 3.47 46.80
CA ALA A 336 -2.91 3.35 46.31
C ALA A 336 -2.94 3.11 44.80
N ALA A 337 -1.83 3.41 44.11
CA ALA A 337 -1.72 3.17 42.67
C ALA A 337 -1.88 1.68 42.36
N ILE A 338 -2.91 1.34 41.60
CA ILE A 338 -3.22 -0.04 41.17
C ILE A 338 -3.75 -0.06 39.74
N SER A 339 -3.61 -1.19 39.07
CA SER A 339 -4.30 -1.46 37.82
C SER A 339 -5.69 -2.04 38.06
N ALA A 340 -6.66 -1.55 37.28
CA ALA A 340 -8.03 -1.99 37.31
C ALA A 340 -8.48 -2.43 35.91
N ILE A 341 -9.26 -3.50 35.84
CA ILE A 341 -9.82 -3.99 34.58
C ILE A 341 -11.19 -3.36 34.39
N VAL A 342 -11.37 -2.70 33.26
CA VAL A 342 -12.66 -2.18 32.81
C VAL A 342 -13.30 -3.21 31.89
N ASP A 343 -14.49 -3.67 32.24
CA ASP A 343 -15.27 -4.62 31.45
C ASP A 343 -16.65 -4.04 31.14
N CYS A 344 -16.88 -3.76 29.86
CA CYS A 344 -18.14 -3.23 29.33
C CYS A 344 -18.91 -4.26 28.48
N GLY A 345 -18.55 -5.56 28.54
CA GLY A 345 -19.19 -6.64 27.79
C GLY A 345 -18.29 -7.32 26.75
N GLU A 346 -18.90 -8.00 25.77
CA GLU A 346 -18.25 -9.01 24.93
C GLU A 346 -17.07 -8.51 24.06
N GLU A 347 -16.95 -7.20 23.80
CA GLU A 347 -15.88 -6.66 22.93
C GLU A 347 -15.02 -5.55 23.55
N ILE A 348 -15.39 -5.02 24.73
CA ILE A 348 -14.71 -3.87 25.33
C ILE A 348 -14.20 -4.26 26.72
N LYS A 349 -12.96 -4.74 26.74
CA LYS A 349 -12.18 -4.96 27.95
C LYS A 349 -10.80 -4.33 27.84
N PHE A 350 -10.48 -3.46 28.77
CA PHE A 350 -9.20 -2.76 28.79
C PHE A 350 -8.79 -2.43 30.22
N GLU A 351 -7.51 -2.16 30.43
CA GLU A 351 -6.96 -1.84 31.75
C GLU A 351 -6.70 -0.34 31.88
N VAL A 352 -6.93 0.16 33.09
CA VAL A 352 -6.67 1.54 33.50
C VAL A 352 -5.87 1.57 34.79
N THR A 353 -5.09 2.64 34.98
CA THR A 353 -4.40 2.90 36.24
C THR A 353 -5.27 3.78 37.13
N CYS A 354 -5.49 3.35 38.36
CA CYS A 354 -6.22 4.08 39.39
C CYS A 354 -5.25 4.47 40.50
N ASP A 355 -5.33 5.71 40.98
CA ASP A 355 -4.45 6.19 42.03
C ASP A 355 -5.18 7.20 42.94
N PRO A 356 -4.54 7.72 43.99
CA PRO A 356 -5.17 8.72 44.87
C PRO A 356 -5.35 10.08 44.18
N SER A 357 -4.77 10.27 43.01
CA SER A 357 -4.85 11.50 42.22
C SER A 357 -6.20 11.54 41.50
N ASN A 358 -7.06 12.49 41.85
CA ASN A 358 -8.27 12.78 41.08
C ASN A 358 -7.95 13.53 39.77
N LYS A 359 -6.96 13.06 39.02
CA LYS A 359 -6.53 13.64 37.75
C LYS A 359 -7.17 12.91 36.59
N GLU A 360 -7.64 13.68 35.62
CA GLU A 360 -8.14 13.15 34.37
C GLU A 360 -7.00 12.52 33.57
N ARG A 361 -7.27 11.33 33.04
CA ARG A 361 -6.35 10.54 32.22
C ARG A 361 -7.06 10.18 30.93
N TYR A 362 -6.30 9.88 29.88
CA TYR A 362 -6.85 9.40 28.61
C TYR A 362 -6.32 8.00 28.29
N LYS A 363 -7.12 7.20 27.59
CA LYS A 363 -6.75 5.88 27.07
C LYS A 363 -7.34 5.70 25.68
N LYS A 364 -6.51 5.28 24.72
CA LYS A 364 -6.98 4.91 23.39
C LYS A 364 -7.63 3.52 23.43
N VAL A 365 -8.86 3.41 22.95
CA VAL A 365 -9.70 2.19 22.98
C VAL A 365 -10.31 1.98 21.59
N PRO A 366 -10.25 0.74 21.05
CA PRO A 366 -10.89 0.42 19.78
C PRO A 366 -12.38 0.16 20.00
N PHE A 367 -13.22 1.17 19.78
CA PHE A 367 -14.67 1.00 19.82
C PHE A 367 -15.20 0.46 18.49
N SER A 368 -15.85 -0.72 18.53
CA SER A 368 -16.47 -1.38 17.38
C SER A 368 -17.99 -1.18 17.27
N ILE A 369 -18.60 -0.52 18.26
CA ILE A 369 -20.03 -0.69 18.57
C ILE A 369 -20.88 0.53 18.19
N SER A 370 -22.17 0.28 17.95
CA SER A 370 -23.23 1.27 17.71
C SER A 370 -23.64 2.07 18.95
N VAL A 371 -23.79 3.39 18.73
CA VAL A 371 -24.33 4.49 19.56
C VAL A 371 -25.17 4.07 20.78
N GLY A 372 -24.78 4.53 21.98
CA GLY A 372 -25.59 4.45 23.20
C GLY A 372 -24.79 4.59 24.51
N VAL A 373 -25.51 4.65 25.63
CA VAL A 373 -24.92 4.58 26.98
C VAL A 373 -24.78 3.11 27.41
N ARG A 374 -23.61 2.74 27.93
CA ARG A 374 -23.29 1.37 28.38
C ARG A 374 -22.96 1.35 29.87
N ASN A 375 -23.46 0.33 30.56
CA ASN A 375 -23.05 0.05 31.93
C ASN A 375 -21.76 -0.79 31.89
N CYS A 376 -20.68 -0.20 32.38
CA CYS A 376 -19.37 -0.79 32.46
C CYS A 376 -19.02 -1.09 33.92
N SER A 377 -18.19 -2.10 34.13
CA SER A 377 -17.67 -2.46 35.45
C SER A 377 -16.17 -2.22 35.54
N THR A 378 -15.71 -1.79 36.70
CA THR A 378 -14.29 -1.65 37.04
C THR A 378 -13.96 -2.69 38.11
N ILE A 379 -13.03 -3.58 37.81
CA ILE A 379 -12.67 -4.75 38.61
C ILE A 379 -11.31 -4.51 39.26
N CYS A 380 -11.27 -4.59 40.58
CA CYS A 380 -10.07 -4.49 41.40
C CYS A 380 -9.98 -5.65 42.41
N PRO A 381 -8.81 -5.87 43.05
CA PRO A 381 -8.59 -7.02 43.95
C PRO A 381 -9.62 -7.17 45.08
N ALA A 382 -10.25 -6.08 45.52
CA ALA A 382 -11.20 -6.10 46.63
C ALA A 382 -12.67 -5.89 46.23
N GLY A 383 -12.99 -5.77 44.94
CA GLY A 383 -14.38 -5.61 44.51
C GLY A 383 -14.56 -5.07 43.10
N ILE A 384 -15.83 -5.02 42.69
CA ILE A 384 -16.29 -4.54 41.38
C ILE A 384 -17.13 -3.29 41.61
N THR A 385 -16.86 -2.22 40.86
CA THR A 385 -17.68 -1.00 40.83
C THR A 385 -18.28 -0.81 39.43
N TYR A 386 -19.36 -0.05 39.31
CA TYR A 386 -20.09 0.16 38.05
C TYR A 386 -20.14 1.63 37.68
N PHE A 387 -20.09 1.93 36.38
CA PHE A 387 -20.21 3.29 35.84
C PHE A 387 -20.82 3.26 34.44
N ASP A 388 -21.42 4.38 34.04
CA ASP A 388 -22.00 4.52 32.70
C ASP A 388 -20.98 5.17 31.75
N LEU A 389 -20.86 4.62 30.55
CA LEU A 389 -20.03 5.09 29.45
C LEU A 389 -20.91 5.52 28.28
N ASP A 390 -20.87 6.80 27.92
CA ASP A 390 -21.58 7.33 26.77
C ASP A 390 -20.65 7.37 25.54
N VAL A 391 -20.97 6.57 24.51
CA VAL A 391 -20.21 6.52 23.24
C VAL A 391 -20.95 7.19 22.08
N SER A 392 -21.98 7.98 22.37
CA SER A 392 -22.82 8.62 21.35
C SER A 392 -22.11 9.65 20.47
N GLN A 393 -20.96 10.18 20.90
CA GLN A 393 -20.21 11.23 20.21
C GLN A 393 -19.16 10.70 19.20
N LEU A 394 -19.04 9.39 19.00
CA LEU A 394 -18.06 8.79 18.08
C LEU A 394 -18.46 8.93 16.60
N THR A 395 -17.51 9.30 15.74
CA THR A 395 -17.70 9.45 14.29
C THR A 395 -17.50 8.12 13.53
N GLU A 396 -18.20 7.92 12.41
CA GLU A 396 -18.00 6.75 11.52
C GLU A 396 -16.75 6.89 10.66
N ALA A 397 -15.95 5.82 10.58
CA ALA A 397 -14.74 5.74 9.76
C ALA A 397 -14.94 6.03 8.26
N GLY A 398 -16.19 6.06 7.77
CA GLY A 398 -16.49 6.28 6.35
C GLY A 398 -16.65 7.74 5.91
N HIS A 399 -16.65 8.73 6.83
CA HIS A 399 -16.91 10.12 6.45
C HIS A 399 -15.65 10.99 6.26
N GLU A 400 -14.51 10.64 6.89
CA GLU A 400 -13.25 11.39 6.71
C GLU A 400 -12.58 11.09 5.36
N GLU A 401 -12.60 9.83 4.90
CA GLU A 401 -11.98 9.40 3.64
C GLU A 401 -12.69 9.96 2.39
N ILE A 402 -14.00 10.21 2.46
CA ILE A 402 -14.79 10.67 1.31
C ILE A 402 -14.54 12.17 1.06
N GLU A 403 -14.39 12.98 2.10
CA GLU A 403 -14.24 14.44 1.93
C GLU A 403 -12.83 14.80 1.41
N GLU A 404 -11.81 14.06 1.86
CA GLU A 404 -10.42 14.26 1.42
C GLU A 404 -10.17 13.70 0.00
N SER A 405 -10.70 12.50 -0.31
CA SER A 405 -10.59 11.89 -1.65
C SER A 405 -11.37 12.62 -2.73
N LEU A 406 -12.53 13.23 -2.41
CA LEU A 406 -13.26 14.08 -3.35
C LEU A 406 -12.49 15.35 -3.68
N SER A 407 -11.78 15.93 -2.69
CA SER A 407 -10.95 17.12 -2.88
C SER A 407 -9.71 16.84 -3.74
N GLU A 408 -9.07 15.68 -3.55
CA GLU A 408 -7.89 15.29 -4.33
C GLU A 408 -8.25 14.82 -5.73
N THR A 409 -9.34 14.07 -5.90
CA THR A 409 -9.83 13.63 -7.21
C THR A 409 -10.28 14.84 -8.03
N ALA A 410 -10.94 15.83 -7.41
CA ALA A 410 -11.28 17.10 -8.06
C ALA A 410 -10.03 17.93 -8.45
N ARG A 411 -8.99 17.96 -7.60
CA ARG A 411 -7.69 18.60 -7.91
C ARG A 411 -6.88 17.86 -8.99
N ARG A 412 -7.01 16.54 -9.08
CA ARG A 412 -6.33 15.70 -10.10
C ARG A 412 -7.03 15.81 -11.44
N HIS A 413 -8.37 15.89 -11.46
CA HIS A 413 -9.14 16.14 -12.68
C HIS A 413 -8.89 17.55 -13.24
N TRP A 414 -8.75 18.57 -12.39
CA TRP A 414 -8.43 19.94 -12.83
C TRP A 414 -7.01 20.09 -13.38
N ARG A 415 -6.01 19.38 -12.80
CA ARG A 415 -4.64 19.37 -13.35
C ARG A 415 -4.56 18.64 -14.70
N ASN A 416 -5.25 17.52 -14.85
CA ASN A 416 -5.28 16.78 -16.13
C ASN A 416 -6.07 17.52 -17.23
N PHE A 417 -6.98 18.43 -16.88
CA PHE A 417 -7.70 19.26 -17.85
C PHE A 417 -6.84 20.40 -18.43
N LEU A 418 -5.75 20.79 -17.75
CA LEU A 418 -4.88 21.89 -18.15
C LEU A 418 -3.61 21.46 -18.91
N ASP A 419 -3.26 20.17 -18.92
CA ASP A 419 -2.11 19.59 -19.67
C ASP A 419 -2.52 19.04 -21.05
N ILE A 420 -3.44 19.70 -21.74
CA ILE A 420 -3.68 19.43 -23.16
C ILE A 420 -2.55 20.11 -23.95
N ASN A 421 -1.67 19.31 -24.53
CA ASN A 421 -0.57 19.77 -25.37
C ASN A 421 -1.13 20.41 -26.65
N TRP A 422 -1.27 21.74 -26.64
CA TRP A 422 -1.86 22.55 -27.71
C TRP A 422 -1.12 22.43 -29.06
N SER A 423 0.11 21.93 -29.06
CA SER A 423 0.92 21.73 -30.28
C SER A 423 0.36 20.63 -31.20
N GLU A 424 -0.19 19.54 -30.63
CA GLU A 424 -0.79 18.43 -31.38
C GLU A 424 -2.14 18.81 -32.02
N LEU A 425 -2.92 19.67 -31.35
CA LEU A 425 -4.23 20.12 -31.85
C LEU A 425 -4.09 21.11 -33.02
N VAL A 426 -3.00 21.89 -33.04
CA VAL A 426 -2.74 22.88 -34.09
C VAL A 426 -2.21 22.21 -35.36
N LEU A 427 -1.30 21.24 -35.25
CA LEU A 427 -0.79 20.47 -36.39
C LEU A 427 -1.88 19.68 -37.11
N ASN A 428 -2.82 19.09 -36.36
CA ASN A 428 -3.93 18.32 -36.95
C ASN A 428 -4.97 19.23 -37.65
N ARG A 429 -5.15 20.48 -37.18
CA ARG A 429 -5.98 21.47 -37.89
C ARG A 429 -5.36 21.95 -39.20
N TYR A 430 -4.04 22.12 -39.26
CA TYR A 430 -3.36 22.47 -40.51
C TYR A 430 -3.36 21.31 -41.52
N ALA A 431 -3.19 20.07 -41.08
CA ALA A 431 -3.29 18.89 -41.96
C ALA A 431 -4.68 18.75 -42.58
N LEU A 432 -5.75 19.01 -41.81
CA LEU A 432 -7.13 18.94 -42.28
C LEU A 432 -7.46 20.08 -43.26
N ILE A 433 -6.95 21.30 -43.02
CA ILE A 433 -7.10 22.43 -43.94
C ILE A 433 -6.32 22.18 -45.24
N ILE A 434 -5.09 21.67 -45.17
CA ILE A 434 -4.29 21.31 -46.35
C ILE A 434 -4.98 20.20 -47.15
N GLY A 435 -5.54 19.19 -46.47
CA GLY A 435 -6.31 18.12 -47.11
C GLY A 435 -7.55 18.64 -47.86
N ILE A 436 -8.30 19.59 -47.28
CA ILE A 436 -9.45 20.22 -47.93
C ILE A 436 -9.02 21.06 -49.13
N VAL A 437 -7.91 21.81 -49.03
CA VAL A 437 -7.39 22.61 -50.14
C VAL A 437 -6.93 21.72 -51.29
N ILE A 438 -6.19 20.64 -51.02
CA ILE A 438 -5.76 19.68 -52.04
C ILE A 438 -6.98 19.04 -52.71
N ALA A 439 -7.97 18.59 -51.93
CA ALA A 439 -9.20 18.01 -52.45
C ALA A 439 -9.94 19.01 -53.37
N ALA A 440 -10.12 20.26 -52.93
CA ALA A 440 -10.78 21.31 -53.71
C ALA A 440 -10.03 21.59 -55.03
N PHE A 441 -8.70 21.66 -55.02
CA PHE A 441 -7.91 21.86 -56.24
C PHE A 441 -8.00 20.66 -57.20
N SER A 442 -8.02 19.43 -56.70
CA SER A 442 -8.21 18.23 -57.55
C SER A 442 -9.58 18.15 -58.21
N PHE A 443 -10.61 18.83 -57.70
CA PHE A 443 -11.93 18.94 -58.36
C PHE A 443 -12.04 20.15 -59.30
N ILE A 444 -11.36 21.26 -59.02
CA ILE A 444 -11.43 22.50 -59.83
C ILE A 444 -10.58 22.39 -61.11
N ILE A 445 -9.42 21.73 -61.05
CA ILE A 445 -8.51 21.62 -62.20
C ILE A 445 -9.10 20.81 -63.38
N PRO A 446 -9.83 19.69 -63.18
CA PRO A 446 -10.45 18.95 -64.30
C PRO A 446 -11.78 19.54 -64.80
N LEU A 447 -12.44 20.42 -64.03
CA LEU A 447 -13.74 21.01 -64.40
C LEU A 447 -13.75 21.76 -65.76
N PRO A 448 -12.76 22.61 -66.11
CA PRO A 448 -12.72 23.26 -67.42
C PRO A 448 -12.39 22.29 -68.57
N TYR A 449 -11.82 21.12 -68.29
CA TYR A 449 -11.56 20.08 -69.31
C TYR A 449 -12.76 19.14 -69.52
N LEU A 450 -13.62 18.96 -68.52
CA LEU A 450 -14.83 18.12 -68.62
C LEU A 450 -16.04 18.87 -69.21
N LEU A 451 -16.16 20.19 -69.01
CA LEU A 451 -17.24 21.01 -69.58
C LEU A 451 -17.39 20.93 -71.11
N PRO A 452 -16.32 20.96 -71.94
CA PRO A 452 -16.47 20.82 -73.39
C PRO A 452 -16.85 19.38 -73.82
N ILE A 453 -16.47 18.36 -73.05
CA ILE A 453 -16.81 16.96 -73.32
C ILE A 453 -18.30 16.70 -73.07
N PHE A 454 -18.83 17.20 -71.95
CA PHE A 454 -20.27 17.13 -71.66
C PHE A 454 -21.11 17.99 -72.62
N GLY A 455 -20.60 19.15 -73.05
CA GLY A 455 -21.23 20.00 -74.06
C GLY A 455 -21.37 19.32 -75.42
N GLN A 456 -20.31 18.62 -75.89
CA GLN A 456 -20.36 17.84 -77.13
C GLN A 456 -21.31 16.64 -77.03
N MET A 457 -21.38 15.99 -75.86
CA MET A 457 -22.27 14.85 -75.65
C MET A 457 -23.76 15.27 -75.67
N PHE A 458 -24.10 16.41 -75.05
CA PHE A 458 -25.47 16.96 -75.09
C PHE A 458 -25.87 17.44 -76.49
N LEU A 459 -24.96 18.08 -77.24
CA LEU A 459 -25.25 18.54 -78.60
C LEU A 459 -25.47 17.36 -79.55
N ASN A 460 -24.69 16.29 -79.44
CA ASN A 460 -24.87 15.07 -80.23
C ASN A 460 -26.16 14.32 -79.88
N CYS A 461 -26.59 14.37 -78.61
CA CYS A 461 -27.86 13.79 -78.18
C CYS A 461 -29.06 14.63 -78.70
N PHE A 462 -28.96 15.96 -78.67
CA PHE A 462 -29.97 16.86 -79.23
C PHE A 462 -30.08 16.75 -80.75
N LEU A 463 -28.97 16.65 -81.47
CA LEU A 463 -28.95 16.43 -82.92
C LEU A 463 -29.59 15.09 -83.29
N LYS A 464 -29.28 14.00 -82.56
CA LYS A 464 -29.92 12.69 -82.78
C LYS A 464 -31.43 12.69 -82.45
N CYS A 465 -31.85 13.40 -81.41
CA CYS A 465 -33.27 13.55 -81.09
C CYS A 465 -34.02 14.42 -82.12
N ALA A 466 -33.41 15.50 -82.61
CA ALA A 466 -34.00 16.36 -83.63
C ALA A 466 -34.13 15.63 -84.98
N GLN A 467 -33.14 14.81 -85.34
CA GLN A 467 -33.17 14.00 -86.56
C GLN A 467 -34.27 12.93 -86.50
N LYS A 468 -34.47 12.30 -85.33
CA LYS A 468 -35.58 11.36 -85.11
C LYS A 468 -36.97 12.03 -85.12
N TYR A 469 -37.06 13.31 -84.73
CA TYR A 469 -38.31 14.08 -84.78
C TYR A 469 -38.67 14.53 -86.21
N LEU A 470 -37.67 14.75 -87.07
CA LEU A 470 -37.88 15.07 -88.49
C LEU A 470 -38.31 13.84 -89.30
N ASP A 471 -37.75 12.65 -89.03
CA ASP A 471 -38.18 11.41 -89.71
C ASP A 471 -39.64 11.03 -89.40
N VAL A 472 -40.10 11.22 -88.15
CA VAL A 472 -41.50 10.97 -87.76
C VAL A 472 -42.48 11.95 -88.44
N ARG A 473 -42.04 13.16 -88.79
CA ARG A 473 -42.88 14.17 -89.47
C ARG A 473 -43.02 13.92 -90.97
N VAL A 474 -42.05 13.24 -91.59
CA VAL A 474 -42.10 12.87 -93.02
C VAL A 474 -42.97 11.64 -93.27
N GLU A 475 -43.05 10.69 -92.31
CA GLU A 475 -43.98 9.56 -92.41
C GLU A 475 -45.43 9.92 -92.01
N GLY A 476 -45.63 10.91 -91.14
CA GLY A 476 -46.95 11.42 -90.75
C GLY A 476 -47.73 12.17 -91.84
N HIS A 477 -47.05 12.62 -92.91
CA HIS A 477 -47.69 13.33 -94.02
C HIS A 477 -48.09 12.43 -95.21
N LYS A 478 -47.61 11.17 -95.25
CA LYS A 478 -48.03 10.15 -96.24
C LYS A 478 -49.21 9.28 -95.80
N ARG A 479 -49.60 9.32 -94.52
CA ARG A 479 -50.68 8.47 -93.95
C ARG A 479 -52.03 9.17 -93.74
N LYS A 480 -52.22 10.39 -94.30
CA LYS A 480 -53.49 11.16 -94.30
C LYS A 480 -54.17 11.24 -95.67
N LYS A 481 -53.89 10.29 -96.59
CA LYS A 481 -54.52 10.25 -97.93
C LYS A 481 -55.32 8.97 -98.23
N TYR A 482 -55.49 8.09 -97.25
CA TYR A 482 -56.40 6.95 -97.34
C TYR A 482 -57.12 6.81 -95.98
N ASP A 483 -58.40 6.50 -96.04
CA ASP A 483 -59.30 6.17 -94.92
C ASP A 483 -60.03 7.31 -94.22
N PHE A 484 -60.65 8.19 -95.02
CA PHE A 484 -62.00 8.70 -94.72
C PHE A 484 -62.91 8.37 -95.91
N LEU A 485 -63.14 7.06 -96.07
CA LEU A 485 -64.20 6.48 -96.88
C LEU A 485 -64.86 5.43 -95.98
N ASN A 486 -66.19 5.52 -95.84
CA ASN A 486 -67.09 4.69 -95.02
C ASN A 486 -67.15 5.06 -93.54
N ILE A 487 -68.08 5.94 -93.14
CA ILE A 487 -69.38 5.58 -92.49
C ILE A 487 -70.36 6.76 -92.75
N PHE A 488 -71.37 6.50 -93.59
CA PHE A 488 -72.56 7.31 -93.97
C PHE A 488 -72.38 8.72 -94.56
#